data_AF-A0A4W4EJH6-F1
#
_entry.id   AF-A0A4W4EJH6-F1
#
_cell.length_a   1.000
_cell.length_b   1.000
_cell.length_c   1.000
_cell.angle_alpha   90.00
_cell.angle_beta   90.00
_cell.angle_gamma   90.00
#
_symmetry.space_group_name_H-M   'P 1'
#
loop_
_entity.id
_entity.type
_entity.pdbx_description
1 polymer ?
#
loop_
_entity_poly.entity_id
_entity_poly.type
_entity_poly.pdbx_seq_one_letter_code
_entity_poly.pdbx_strand_id
1 'polypeptide(L)'
;MKVFGDKMKTEVSTAVNFVTSLLRTTGLLTEDQLQLFGLSLEEILLDHYQYHWFPQAPCRGSGYRCLRINHKMDPLISKAACAIGLAREQLFALLPSELTLWVDPYEVSYRIGEDGSTCVLYESAPPQPRSTGSTDKGANYKRDMRTRQSSPSKGFSMMTILS
;
A
#
# COMPACT_ATOMS: atom_id res chain seq x y z
N MET A 1 17.88 19.17 0.67
CA MET A 1 17.29 17.80 0.62
C MET A 1 15.84 17.71 1.11
N LYS A 2 15.15 18.80 1.51
CA LYS A 2 13.76 18.73 2.03
C LYS A 2 12.63 18.58 0.99
N VAL A 3 12.86 18.90 -0.28
CA VAL A 3 11.78 19.06 -1.29
C VAL A 3 11.13 17.73 -1.74
N PHE A 4 11.85 16.60 -1.64
CA PHE A 4 11.29 15.30 -2.06
C PHE A 4 10.40 14.66 -0.99
N GLY A 5 10.71 14.87 0.29
CA GLY A 5 9.92 14.30 1.40
C GLY A 5 8.48 14.78 1.40
N ASP A 6 8.22 16.03 0.99
CA ASP A 6 6.85 16.58 0.98
C ASP A 6 5.93 15.95 -0.07
N LYS A 7 6.46 15.24 -1.08
CA LYS A 7 5.66 14.64 -2.18
C LYS A 7 5.14 13.22 -1.93
N MET A 8 5.54 12.58 -0.84
CA MET A 8 5.15 11.20 -0.49
C MET A 8 4.77 11.03 0.97
N LYS A 9 4.84 12.11 1.76
CA LYS A 9 4.62 12.10 3.21
C LYS A 9 3.25 11.58 3.59
N THR A 10 2.21 11.97 2.86
CA THR A 10 0.84 11.53 3.16
C THR A 10 0.70 10.02 2.99
N GLU A 11 1.19 9.49 1.87
CA GLU A 11 1.14 8.06 1.57
C GLU A 11 1.99 7.24 2.53
N VAL A 12 3.21 7.69 2.81
CA VAL A 12 4.11 7.04 3.79
C VAL A 12 3.48 7.07 5.18
N SER A 13 2.98 8.22 5.63
CA SER A 13 2.36 8.34 6.96
C SER A 13 1.12 7.45 7.09
N THR A 14 0.27 7.37 6.05
CA THR A 14 -0.86 6.44 6.03
C THR A 14 -0.40 4.98 6.18
N ALA A 15 0.63 4.56 5.44
CA ALA A 15 1.17 3.22 5.54
C ALA A 15 1.74 2.91 6.93
N VAL A 16 2.52 3.85 7.49
CA VAL A 16 3.11 3.74 8.84
C VAL A 16 2.01 3.64 9.90
N ASN A 17 0.99 4.49 9.82
CA ASN A 17 -0.13 4.49 10.76
C ASN A 17 -0.90 3.17 10.69
N PHE A 18 -1.07 2.60 9.50
CA PHE A 18 -1.71 1.29 9.33
C PHE A 18 -0.90 0.16 9.98
N VAL A 19 0.41 0.07 9.72
CA VAL A 19 1.25 -0.96 10.36
C VAL A 19 1.29 -0.78 11.89
N THR A 20 1.40 0.47 12.34
CA THR A 20 1.40 0.81 13.77
C THR A 20 0.06 0.48 14.44
N SER A 21 -1.07 0.64 13.74
CA SER A 21 -2.37 0.28 14.29
C SER A 21 -2.54 -1.24 14.43
N LEU A 22 -2.01 -2.04 13.50
CA LEU A 22 -1.98 -3.50 13.64
C LEU A 22 -1.23 -3.93 14.90
N LEU A 23 -0.05 -3.33 15.15
CA LEU A 23 0.71 -3.57 16.37
C LEU A 23 -0.04 -3.10 17.62
N ARG A 24 -0.69 -1.94 17.57
CA ARG A 24 -1.50 -1.40 18.68
C ARG A 24 -2.65 -2.34 19.06
N THR A 25 -3.34 -2.93 18.08
CA THR A 25 -4.46 -3.86 18.32
C THR A 25 -4.05 -5.10 19.12
N THR A 26 -2.77 -5.46 19.14
CA THR A 26 -2.29 -6.57 19.97
C THR A 26 -2.38 -6.27 21.48
N GLY A 27 -2.36 -5.00 21.88
CA GLY A 27 -2.33 -4.58 23.28
C GLY A 27 -1.02 -4.93 24.02
N LEU A 28 0.01 -5.37 23.30
CA LEU A 28 1.27 -5.86 23.89
C LEU A 28 2.39 -4.81 23.91
N LEU A 29 2.21 -3.67 23.24
CA LEU A 29 3.19 -2.60 23.14
C LEU A 29 2.67 -1.31 23.79
N THR A 30 3.59 -0.53 24.37
CA THR A 30 3.26 0.79 24.92
C THR A 30 3.12 1.84 23.82
N GLU A 31 2.43 2.96 24.10
CA GLU A 31 2.32 4.06 23.13
C GLU A 31 3.68 4.68 22.78
N ASP A 32 4.62 4.74 23.74
CA ASP A 32 5.99 5.22 23.47
C ASP A 32 6.72 4.31 22.48
N GLN A 33 6.57 2.97 22.61
CA GLN A 33 7.12 2.02 21.65
C GLN A 33 6.45 2.19 20.28
N LEU A 34 5.12 2.31 20.23
CA LEU A 34 4.39 2.48 18.97
C LEU A 34 4.78 3.79 18.28
N GLN A 35 4.97 4.87 19.02
CA GLN A 35 5.43 6.16 18.50
C GLN A 35 6.85 6.06 17.95
N LEU A 36 7.78 5.44 18.69
CA LEU A 36 9.16 5.27 18.25
C LEU A 36 9.26 4.36 17.01
N PHE A 37 8.48 3.27 16.98
CA PHE A 37 8.36 2.41 15.81
C PHE A 37 7.87 3.19 14.58
N GLY A 38 6.79 3.97 14.75
CA GLY A 38 6.20 4.76 13.67
C GLY A 38 7.19 5.78 13.10
N LEU A 39 7.86 6.55 13.97
CA LEU A 39 8.89 7.52 13.55
C LEU A 39 10.05 6.84 12.82
N SER A 40 10.52 5.71 13.33
CA SER A 40 11.61 4.96 12.70
C SER A 40 11.22 4.41 11.33
N LEU A 41 10.02 3.84 11.21
CA LEU A 41 9.53 3.32 9.94
C LEU A 41 9.34 4.44 8.91
N GLU A 42 8.76 5.58 9.31
CA GLU A 42 8.58 6.73 8.42
C GLU A 42 9.90 7.21 7.83
N GLU A 43 10.95 7.39 8.65
CA GLU A 43 12.28 7.78 8.19
C GLU A 43 12.87 6.77 7.21
N ILE A 44 12.78 5.47 7.53
CA ILE A 44 13.28 4.39 6.68
C ILE A 44 12.58 4.38 5.32
N LEU A 45 11.26 4.53 5.27
CA LEU A 45 10.50 4.51 4.03
C LEU A 45 10.78 5.74 3.17
N LEU A 46 10.86 6.94 3.78
CA LEU A 46 11.20 8.17 3.07
C LEU A 46 12.57 8.08 2.39
N ASP A 47 13.58 7.56 3.10
CA ASP A 47 14.91 7.33 2.52
C ASP A 47 14.88 6.25 1.43
N HIS A 48 14.18 5.14 1.66
CA HIS A 48 14.11 4.04 0.72
C HIS A 48 13.43 4.44 -0.61
N TYR A 49 12.38 5.27 -0.55
CA TYR A 49 11.55 5.61 -1.70
C TYR A 49 12.06 6.83 -2.49
N GLN A 50 13.02 7.60 -1.98
CA GLN A 50 13.40 8.91 -2.52
C GLN A 50 13.75 8.91 -4.03
N TYR A 51 14.31 7.82 -4.55
CA TYR A 51 14.67 7.66 -5.98
C TYR A 51 13.73 6.74 -6.77
N HIS A 52 12.70 6.22 -6.10
CA HIS A 52 11.73 5.29 -6.66
C HIS A 52 10.30 5.85 -6.54
N TRP A 53 10.13 7.16 -6.51
CA TRP A 53 8.81 7.82 -6.44
C TRP A 53 8.48 8.52 -7.77
N PHE A 54 7.52 8.00 -8.52
CA PHE A 54 7.18 8.49 -9.87
C PHE A 54 5.71 8.90 -9.97
N PRO A 55 5.32 10.11 -9.56
CA PRO A 55 3.90 10.52 -9.58
C PRO A 55 3.26 10.53 -10.97
N GLN A 56 4.06 10.69 -12.04
CA GLN A 56 3.56 10.63 -13.42
C GLN A 56 3.32 9.19 -13.93
N ALA A 57 3.82 8.19 -13.21
CA ALA A 57 3.60 6.78 -13.49
C ALA A 57 3.52 6.02 -12.16
N PRO A 58 2.42 6.15 -11.38
CA PRO A 58 2.36 5.67 -9.99
C PRO A 58 2.75 4.20 -9.82
N CYS A 59 2.32 3.32 -10.73
CA CYS A 59 2.67 1.90 -10.70
C CYS A 59 4.17 1.61 -10.93
N ARG A 60 4.94 2.55 -11.51
CA ARG A 60 6.38 2.37 -11.72
C ARG A 60 7.07 2.31 -10.36
N GLY A 61 7.77 1.21 -10.11
CA GLY A 61 8.45 0.98 -8.83
C GLY A 61 7.53 0.54 -7.69
N SER A 62 6.25 0.28 -7.93
CA SER A 62 5.31 -0.18 -6.89
C SER A 62 5.80 -1.46 -6.18
N GLY A 63 6.31 -2.44 -6.94
CA GLY A 63 6.90 -3.64 -6.35
C GLY A 63 8.15 -3.40 -5.49
N TYR A 64 8.92 -2.34 -5.75
CA TYR A 64 10.07 -1.95 -4.93
C TYR A 64 9.62 -1.29 -3.61
N ARG A 65 8.54 -0.50 -3.67
CA ARG A 65 7.96 0.18 -2.49
C ARG A 65 6.99 -0.69 -1.69
N CYS A 66 6.64 -1.86 -2.21
CA CYS A 66 5.71 -2.77 -1.57
C CYS A 66 6.32 -3.31 -0.26
N LEU A 67 5.59 -3.17 0.85
CA LEU A 67 5.94 -3.84 2.11
C LEU A 67 5.24 -5.19 2.13
N ARG A 68 5.98 -6.28 2.34
CA ARG A 68 5.42 -7.63 2.25
C ARG A 68 5.84 -8.51 3.42
N ILE A 69 4.84 -9.08 4.08
CA ILE A 69 4.98 -10.13 5.08
C ILE A 69 4.36 -11.39 4.51
N ASN A 70 5.12 -12.48 4.53
CA ASN A 70 4.66 -13.84 4.20
C ASN A 70 5.44 -14.84 5.07
N HIS A 71 6.02 -15.89 4.50
CA HIS A 71 7.04 -16.71 5.16
C HIS A 71 8.34 -15.93 5.50
N LYS A 72 8.45 -14.66 5.11
CA LYS A 72 9.54 -13.73 5.44
C LYS A 72 8.97 -12.39 5.90
N MET A 73 9.65 -11.78 6.87
CA MET A 73 9.33 -10.45 7.39
C MET A 73 9.92 -9.41 6.44
N ASP A 74 9.17 -8.35 6.18
CA ASP A 74 9.67 -7.22 5.43
C ASP A 74 10.91 -6.62 6.14
N PRO A 75 12.04 -6.43 5.43
CA PRO A 75 13.27 -5.96 6.06
C PRO A 75 13.18 -4.52 6.60
N LEU A 76 12.35 -3.66 6.00
CA LEU A 76 12.17 -2.28 6.45
C LEU A 76 11.33 -2.24 7.73
N ILE A 77 10.24 -3.03 7.77
CA ILE A 77 9.44 -3.22 9.00
C ILE A 77 10.29 -3.84 10.11
N SER A 78 11.08 -4.87 9.80
CA SER A 78 11.98 -5.50 10.77
C SER A 78 13.02 -4.52 11.30
N LYS A 79 13.56 -3.64 10.45
CA LYS A 79 14.54 -2.62 10.85
C LYS A 79 13.92 -1.60 11.81
N ALA A 80 12.69 -1.16 11.57
CA ALA A 80 11.96 -0.26 12.46
C ALA A 80 11.63 -0.93 13.82
N ALA A 81 11.24 -2.21 13.80
CA ALA A 81 10.96 -2.97 15.01
C ALA A 81 12.19 -3.15 15.92
N CYS A 82 13.39 -3.26 15.35
CA CYS A 82 14.63 -3.28 16.11
C CYS A 82 14.83 -2.01 16.97
N ALA A 83 14.33 -0.85 16.53
CA ALA A 83 14.42 0.41 17.28
C ALA A 83 13.65 0.38 18.60
N ILE A 84 12.68 -0.53 18.74
CA ILE A 84 11.87 -0.71 19.95
C ILE A 84 12.17 -2.03 20.69
N GLY A 85 13.27 -2.69 20.31
CA GLY A 85 13.75 -3.91 20.96
C GLY A 85 12.98 -5.19 20.59
N LEU A 86 12.16 -5.18 19.54
CA LEU A 86 11.45 -6.38 19.09
C LEU A 86 12.34 -7.24 18.18
N ALA A 87 12.49 -8.50 18.55
CA ALA A 87 13.07 -9.51 17.66
C ALA A 87 12.12 -9.84 16.51
N ARG A 88 12.68 -10.32 15.39
CA ARG A 88 11.90 -10.65 14.18
C ARG A 88 10.81 -11.68 14.47
N GLU A 89 11.10 -12.68 15.29
CA GLU A 89 10.20 -13.77 15.65
C GLU A 89 9.00 -13.26 16.45
N GLN A 90 9.23 -12.30 17.35
CA GLN A 90 8.14 -11.64 18.09
C GLN A 90 7.28 -10.83 17.13
N LEU A 91 7.91 -10.04 16.26
CA LEU A 91 7.20 -9.21 15.29
C LEU A 91 6.30 -10.03 14.35
N PHE A 92 6.75 -11.22 13.93
CA PHE A 92 5.95 -12.17 13.17
C PHE A 92 4.69 -12.64 13.89
N ALA A 93 4.75 -12.79 15.22
CA ALA A 93 3.59 -13.19 16.01
C ALA A 93 2.58 -12.05 16.22
N LEU A 94 3.01 -10.79 16.02
CA LEU A 94 2.20 -9.58 16.26
C LEU A 94 1.49 -9.06 15.00
N LEU A 95 2.00 -9.38 13.81
CA LEU A 95 1.47 -8.90 12.53
C LEU A 95 0.77 -10.04 11.76
N PRO A 96 -0.12 -9.71 10.79
CA PRO A 96 -0.69 -10.72 9.91
C PRO A 96 0.39 -11.53 9.21
N SER A 97 0.25 -12.86 9.19
CA SER A 97 1.21 -13.77 8.55
C SER A 97 1.34 -13.54 7.05
N GLU A 98 0.30 -12.97 6.43
CA GLU A 98 0.27 -12.60 5.02
C GLU A 98 -0.28 -11.19 4.87
N LEU A 99 0.62 -10.24 4.66
CA LEU A 99 0.31 -8.84 4.40
C LEU A 99 1.05 -8.38 3.16
N THR A 100 0.33 -7.72 2.26
CA THR A 100 0.94 -6.96 1.15
C THR A 100 0.40 -5.53 1.23
N LEU A 101 1.28 -4.53 1.32
CA LEU A 101 0.94 -3.12 1.42
C LEU A 101 1.65 -2.35 0.31
N TRP A 102 0.88 -1.75 -0.59
CA TRP A 102 1.39 -0.88 -1.65
C TRP A 102 1.33 0.57 -1.21
N VAL A 103 2.47 1.25 -1.37
CA VAL A 103 2.61 2.67 -1.06
C VAL A 103 3.01 3.36 -2.36
N ASP A 104 2.01 3.82 -3.10
CA ASP A 104 2.15 4.37 -4.44
C ASP A 104 1.73 5.84 -4.45
N PRO A 105 2.25 6.68 -5.36
CA PRO A 105 1.76 8.03 -5.50
C PRO A 105 0.25 8.06 -5.64
N TYR A 106 -0.41 8.83 -4.78
CA TYR A 106 -1.87 8.99 -4.74
C TYR A 106 -2.68 7.80 -4.25
N GLU A 107 -2.08 6.65 -3.92
CA GLU A 107 -2.81 5.48 -3.42
C GLU A 107 -1.99 4.71 -2.37
N VAL A 108 -2.63 4.39 -1.25
CA VAL A 108 -2.15 3.37 -0.32
C VAL A 108 -3.20 2.30 -0.21
N SER A 109 -2.84 1.06 -0.55
CA SER A 109 -3.76 -0.07 -0.54
C SER A 109 -3.07 -1.31 0.02
N TYR A 110 -3.85 -2.24 0.57
CA TYR A 110 -3.33 -3.44 1.20
C TYR A 110 -4.19 -4.65 0.91
N ARG A 111 -3.60 -5.83 1.12
CA ARG A 111 -4.27 -7.12 1.14
C ARG A 111 -3.75 -7.94 2.33
N ILE A 112 -4.66 -8.57 3.06
CA ILE A 112 -4.35 -9.57 4.10
C ILE A 112 -4.80 -10.94 3.61
N GLY A 113 -3.90 -11.93 3.65
CA GLY A 113 -4.11 -13.27 3.08
C GLY A 113 -3.81 -13.34 1.57
N GLU A 114 -3.39 -14.51 1.09
CA GLU A 114 -3.20 -14.77 -0.35
C GLU A 114 -4.47 -14.53 -1.17
N ASP A 115 -5.62 -15.01 -0.70
CA ASP A 115 -6.94 -14.87 -1.34
C ASP A 115 -7.73 -13.63 -0.85
N GLY A 116 -7.07 -12.72 -0.14
CA GLY A 116 -7.72 -11.53 0.42
C GLY A 116 -8.16 -10.52 -0.65
N SER A 117 -9.23 -9.79 -0.35
CA SER A 117 -9.60 -8.59 -1.12
C SER A 117 -8.57 -7.48 -0.92
N THR A 118 -8.36 -6.66 -1.95
CA THR A 118 -7.55 -5.44 -1.83
C THR A 118 -8.42 -4.31 -1.28
N CYS A 119 -7.94 -3.66 -0.22
CA CYS A 119 -8.60 -2.56 0.46
C CYS A 119 -7.76 -1.28 0.31
N VAL A 120 -8.42 -0.14 0.10
CA VAL A 120 -7.78 1.16 -0.04
C VAL A 120 -7.78 1.89 1.31
N LEU A 121 -6.61 2.35 1.76
CA LEU A 121 -6.41 3.16 2.96
C LEU A 121 -6.38 4.65 2.64
N TYR A 122 -5.87 5.00 1.46
CA TYR A 122 -5.78 6.36 0.97
C TYR A 122 -5.88 6.38 -0.54
N GLU A 123 -6.60 7.36 -1.07
CA GLU A 123 -6.69 7.64 -2.50
C GLU A 123 -6.79 9.16 -2.71
N SER A 124 -6.12 9.67 -3.74
CA SER A 124 -6.28 11.04 -4.21
C SER A 124 -6.15 11.14 -5.72
N ALA A 125 -6.59 12.26 -6.29
CA ALA A 125 -6.41 12.53 -7.71
C ALA A 125 -5.01 13.09 -7.98
N PRO A 126 -4.33 12.66 -9.07
CA PRO A 126 -3.12 13.32 -9.54
C PRO A 126 -3.39 14.82 -9.81
N PRO A 127 -2.41 15.70 -9.58
CA PRO A 127 -2.53 17.11 -9.93
C PRO A 127 -2.81 17.23 -11.43
N GLN A 128 -3.96 17.80 -11.76
CA GLN A 128 -4.29 18.11 -13.15
C GLN A 128 -3.24 19.10 -13.68
N PRO A 129 -2.68 18.89 -14.88
CA PRO A 129 -1.84 19.90 -15.49
C PRO A 129 -2.66 21.19 -15.61
N ARG A 130 -2.17 22.28 -15.00
CA ARG A 130 -2.82 23.59 -15.10
C ARG A 130 -2.84 23.98 -16.57
N SER A 131 -4.01 23.94 -17.20
CA SER A 131 -4.22 24.54 -18.51
C SER A 131 -4.08 26.06 -18.35
N THR A 132 -2.89 26.60 -18.63
CA THR A 132 -2.75 28.03 -18.95
C THR A 132 -3.59 28.28 -20.20
N GLY A 133 -4.65 29.07 -20.06
CA GLY A 133 -5.77 29.10 -20.99
C GLY A 133 -5.43 29.41 -22.45
N SER A 134 -6.22 28.84 -23.34
CA SER A 134 -6.53 29.41 -24.64
C SER A 134 -7.95 28.99 -25.02
N THR A 135 -8.80 29.99 -25.19
CA THR A 135 -10.04 29.91 -25.98
C THR A 135 -9.70 29.35 -27.37
N ASP A 136 -10.21 28.17 -27.72
CA ASP A 136 -10.88 27.98 -29.01
C ASP A 136 -11.66 26.66 -29.06
N LYS A 137 -12.64 26.65 -29.96
CA LYS A 137 -13.74 25.71 -30.14
C LYS A 137 -13.30 24.29 -30.53
N GLY A 138 -14.03 23.32 -29.98
CA GLY A 138 -14.56 22.15 -30.68
C GLY A 138 -13.58 21.13 -31.24
N ALA A 139 -13.44 19.99 -30.54
CA ALA A 139 -13.24 18.71 -31.21
C ALA A 139 -13.74 17.56 -30.33
N ASN A 140 -14.73 16.88 -30.87
CA ASN A 140 -15.33 15.63 -30.40
C ASN A 140 -14.27 14.52 -30.34
N TYR A 141 -13.94 14.01 -29.14
CA TYR A 141 -13.25 12.72 -29.00
C TYR A 141 -14.23 11.70 -28.43
N LYS A 142 -14.58 10.76 -29.32
CA LYS A 142 -15.37 9.56 -29.05
C LYS A 142 -14.85 8.84 -27.81
N ARG A 143 -15.78 8.57 -26.91
CA ARG A 143 -15.61 7.74 -25.72
C ARG A 143 -15.74 6.28 -26.15
N ASP A 144 -14.65 5.64 -26.57
CA ASP A 144 -14.61 4.18 -26.72
C ASP A 144 -14.21 3.55 -25.38
N MET A 145 -15.21 3.29 -24.54
CA MET A 145 -15.08 2.34 -23.44
C MET A 145 -14.98 0.93 -24.03
N ARG A 146 -13.77 0.37 -24.06
CA ARG A 146 -13.61 -1.08 -24.14
C ARG A 146 -13.98 -1.67 -22.78
N THR A 147 -15.18 -2.21 -22.74
CA THR A 147 -15.71 -3.15 -21.76
C THR A 147 -14.65 -4.22 -21.44
N ARG A 148 -14.15 -4.25 -20.19
CA ARG A 148 -13.61 -5.50 -19.63
C ARG A 148 -14.82 -6.38 -19.34
N GLN A 149 -15.11 -7.29 -20.27
CA GLN A 149 -16.04 -8.39 -20.06
C GLN A 149 -15.59 -9.19 -18.83
N SER A 150 -16.47 -9.25 -17.84
CA SER A 150 -16.51 -10.32 -16.86
C SER A 150 -16.64 -11.66 -17.59
N SER A 151 -15.78 -12.61 -17.25
CA SER A 151 -15.90 -13.99 -17.72
C SER A 151 -17.11 -14.66 -17.06
N PRO A 152 -17.88 -15.49 -17.78
CA PRO A 152 -19.03 -16.18 -17.20
C PRO A 152 -18.57 -17.35 -16.32
N SER A 153 -19.23 -17.49 -15.17
CA SER A 153 -19.15 -18.64 -14.27
C SER A 153 -19.58 -19.91 -15.01
N LYS A 154 -18.70 -20.92 -15.06
CA LYS A 154 -19.07 -22.27 -15.50
C LYS A 154 -19.98 -22.90 -14.44
N GLY A 155 -21.20 -23.26 -14.86
CA GLY A 155 -22.15 -23.98 -14.03
C GLY A 155 -21.65 -25.38 -13.66
N PHE A 156 -21.81 -25.74 -12.39
CA PHE A 156 -21.67 -27.11 -11.92
C PHE A 156 -22.90 -27.92 -12.34
N SER A 157 -22.70 -28.99 -13.11
CA SER A 157 -23.72 -30.03 -13.29
C SER A 157 -23.64 -30.97 -12.08
N MET A 158 -24.73 -31.05 -11.31
CA MET A 158 -24.89 -32.05 -10.26
C MET A 158 -25.28 -33.38 -10.90
N MET A 159 -24.43 -34.41 -10.79
CA MET A 159 -24.85 -35.79 -10.98
C MET A 159 -25.37 -36.33 -9.66
N THR A 160 -26.66 -36.65 -9.63
CA THR A 160 -27.29 -37.43 -8.56
C THR A 160 -26.89 -38.90 -8.73
N ILE A 161 -26.21 -39.47 -7.75
CA ILE A 161 -26.10 -40.92 -7.60
C ILE A 161 -27.35 -41.36 -6.81
N LEU A 162 -28.22 -42.13 -7.47
CA LEU A 162 -29.23 -42.94 -6.79
C LEU A 162 -28.60 -44.30 -6.47
N SER A 163 -28.86 -44.76 -5.25
CA SER A 163 -28.47 -46.05 -4.68
C SER A 163 -29.06 -47.24 -5.41
#